data_AF-A0A9P6DM15-F1
#
_entry.id   AF-A0A9P6DM15-F1
#
_cell.length_a   1.000
_cell.length_b   1.000
_cell.length_c   1.000
_cell.angle_alpha   90.00
_cell.angle_beta   90.00
_cell.angle_gamma   90.00
#
_symmetry.space_group_name_H-M   'P 1'
#
loop_
_entity.id
_entity.type
_entity.pdbx_description
1 polymer ?
#
loop_
_entity_poly.entity_id
_entity_poly.type
_entity_poly.pdbx_seq_one_letter_code
_entity_poly.pdbx_strand_id
1 'polypeptide(L)'
;MWFSQSTAVVVSPPTMLAVFGVFGMAGPLASMALSDSGDLPSDVTASLSRTQVDAIFSQVQRLGSYASKPDCFRDVASSLQLRCGKELEVDVDERVQAAVSMTLCEIATARRHAAPLECSPFVSPPNAAFNPSSRSERADSQASCVEALSRSAQFWSSYSGYLREIPQLCYAFGKWVEIDAAKTLYKNATMEKLALLRMLRDREISIIRHEEGFVGSVERLNETILSLRYLFFNLEEFLETFKQSVESSWSEVENMFGRWQEQGEQTLIVQHTRAAEVSLDLSD
;
A
#
# COMPACT_ATOMS: atom_id res chain seq x y z
N MET A 1 65.87 11.82 2.30
CA MET A 1 65.15 10.81 3.08
C MET A 1 63.92 10.43 2.25
N TRP A 2 63.98 9.51 1.27
CA TRP A 2 64.06 8.04 1.33
C TRP A 2 62.95 7.34 2.15
N PHE A 3 62.37 6.33 1.48
CA PHE A 3 61.23 5.42 1.77
C PHE A 3 59.84 5.93 1.34
N SER A 4 59.17 5.40 0.31
CA SER A 4 58.98 4.03 -0.25
C SER A 4 58.08 3.13 0.61
N GLN A 5 56.85 2.93 0.14
CA GLN A 5 56.05 1.68 0.11
C GLN A 5 54.69 2.03 -0.54
N SER A 6 54.44 1.66 -1.79
CA SER A 6 54.04 0.33 -2.31
C SER A 6 52.56 0.03 -2.12
N THR A 7 51.94 -0.08 -3.29
CA THR A 7 50.62 -0.55 -3.69
C THR A 7 50.23 -1.95 -3.19
N ALA A 8 48.94 -2.18 -2.92
CA ALA A 8 48.26 -3.43 -3.26
C ALA A 8 46.73 -3.22 -3.28
N VAL A 9 46.18 -3.07 -4.49
CA VAL A 9 44.77 -3.28 -4.80
C VAL A 9 44.59 -4.79 -4.99
N VAL A 10 43.77 -5.43 -4.15
CA VAL A 10 43.41 -6.84 -4.31
C VAL A 10 42.04 -6.91 -4.98
N VAL A 11 42.06 -7.27 -6.26
CA VAL A 11 40.92 -7.72 -7.07
C VAL A 11 41.13 -9.20 -7.35
N SER A 12 40.15 -10.05 -7.01
CA SER A 12 39.88 -11.39 -7.59
C SER A 12 38.79 -12.12 -6.75
N PRO A 13 38.15 -13.20 -7.24
CA PRO A 13 37.22 -13.30 -8.38
C PRO A 13 35.89 -14.00 -7.96
N PRO A 14 34.89 -14.18 -8.86
CA PRO A 14 33.66 -14.92 -8.54
C PRO A 14 33.87 -16.44 -8.65
N THR A 15 33.40 -17.19 -7.65
CA THR A 15 33.38 -18.65 -7.64
C THR A 15 32.22 -19.19 -8.48
N MET A 16 32.58 -20.11 -9.39
CA MET A 16 31.69 -20.87 -10.24
C MET A 16 30.82 -21.90 -9.49
N LEU A 17 29.60 -22.04 -10.00
CA LEU A 17 28.85 -23.27 -10.33
C LEU A 17 29.23 -24.57 -9.59
N ALA A 18 28.28 -25.07 -8.80
CA ALA A 18 28.09 -26.51 -8.62
C ALA A 18 26.85 -26.95 -9.42
N VAL A 19 27.09 -27.75 -10.46
CA VAL A 19 26.09 -28.49 -11.24
C VAL A 19 26.10 -29.93 -10.74
N PHE A 20 25.01 -30.36 -10.10
CA PHE A 20 24.53 -31.73 -9.92
C PHE A 20 23.09 -31.58 -9.39
N GLY A 21 22.04 -32.26 -9.83
CA GLY A 21 21.89 -33.35 -10.76
C GLY A 21 20.39 -33.59 -10.96
N VAL A 22 20.08 -34.24 -12.06
CA VAL A 22 18.76 -34.71 -12.49
C VAL A 22 18.08 -35.54 -11.39
N PHE A 23 16.85 -35.17 -11.01
CA PHE A 23 15.84 -36.13 -10.56
C PHE A 23 14.47 -35.66 -11.04
N GLY A 24 13.85 -36.49 -11.88
CA GLY A 24 12.49 -36.28 -12.36
C GLY A 24 11.46 -36.52 -11.28
N MET A 25 10.41 -35.72 -11.29
CA MET A 25 9.07 -36.09 -10.85
C MET A 25 8.09 -35.34 -11.75
N ALA A 26 7.46 -36.07 -12.66
CA ALA A 26 6.21 -35.67 -13.26
C ALA A 26 5.14 -35.71 -12.16
N GLY A 27 4.50 -34.56 -11.93
CA GLY A 27 3.36 -34.40 -11.03
C GLY A 27 2.57 -33.16 -11.46
N PRO A 28 1.22 -33.22 -11.47
CA PRO A 28 0.40 -32.29 -12.24
C PRO A 28 0.30 -30.91 -11.60
N LEU A 29 0.45 -29.87 -12.44
CA LEU A 29 -0.01 -28.51 -12.16
C LEU A 29 -1.54 -28.50 -12.15
N ALA A 30 -2.13 -28.81 -11.00
CA ALA A 30 -3.55 -28.62 -10.73
C ALA A 30 -3.72 -27.50 -9.70
N SER A 31 -4.21 -26.37 -10.20
CA SER A 31 -5.09 -25.43 -9.50
C SER A 31 -4.79 -25.14 -8.03
N MET A 32 -3.94 -24.16 -7.76
CA MET A 32 -4.06 -23.38 -6.52
C MET A 32 -5.27 -22.45 -6.67
N ALA A 33 -6.42 -22.97 -6.25
CA ALA A 33 -7.56 -22.15 -5.89
C ALA A 33 -7.11 -21.18 -4.79
N LEU A 34 -7.26 -19.88 -5.04
CA LEU A 34 -7.34 -18.84 -4.02
C LEU A 34 -8.59 -19.11 -3.15
N SER A 35 -8.47 -20.07 -2.24
CA SER A 35 -9.27 -20.17 -1.04
C SER A 35 -8.39 -19.70 0.11
N ASP A 36 -8.31 -18.38 0.27
CA ASP A 36 -7.95 -17.81 1.56
C ASP A 36 -9.03 -16.79 1.91
N SER A 37 -10.13 -17.34 2.42
CA SER A 37 -10.93 -16.68 3.45
C SER A 37 -10.05 -16.49 4.68
N GLY A 38 -9.07 -15.59 4.55
CA GLY A 38 -8.29 -15.09 5.67
C GLY A 38 -9.25 -14.30 6.53
N ASP A 39 -9.59 -14.90 7.67
CA ASP A 39 -10.30 -14.28 8.78
C ASP A 39 -9.92 -12.81 8.88
N LEU A 40 -10.91 -11.94 8.62
CA LEU A 40 -10.87 -10.58 9.13
C LEU A 40 -10.50 -10.69 10.61
N PRO A 41 -9.55 -9.90 11.14
CA PRO A 41 -9.28 -9.92 12.56
C PRO A 41 -10.58 -9.55 13.27
N SER A 42 -11.21 -10.55 13.90
CA SER A 42 -12.43 -10.49 14.71
C SER A 42 -12.29 -9.59 15.94
N ASP A 43 -11.19 -8.85 16.05
CA ASP A 43 -10.68 -8.27 17.28
C ASP A 43 -10.71 -6.74 17.30
N VAL A 44 -11.31 -6.11 16.28
CA VAL A 44 -11.62 -4.66 16.32
C VAL A 44 -13.10 -4.40 16.67
N THR A 45 -13.95 -5.43 16.62
CA THR A 45 -15.36 -5.34 17.05
C THR A 45 -15.58 -5.60 18.54
N ALA A 46 -14.54 -6.03 19.26
CA ALA A 46 -14.62 -6.40 20.67
C ALA A 46 -14.06 -5.32 21.60
N SER A 47 -14.69 -4.14 21.69
CA SER A 47 -14.46 -3.30 22.89
C SER A 47 -15.57 -2.32 23.26
N LEU A 48 -16.77 -2.44 22.68
CA LEU A 48 -17.93 -1.74 23.21
C LEU A 48 -18.83 -2.73 23.93
N SER A 49 -18.96 -2.58 25.26
CA SER A 49 -19.93 -3.37 26.01
C SER A 49 -21.33 -3.07 25.47
N ARG A 50 -22.25 -4.05 25.48
CA ARG A 50 -23.65 -3.85 25.05
C ARG A 50 -24.28 -2.62 25.71
N THR A 51 -23.93 -2.37 26.98
CA THR A 51 -24.35 -1.20 27.74
C THR A 51 -23.84 0.13 27.18
N GLN A 52 -22.63 0.19 26.61
CA GLN A 52 -22.11 1.39 25.94
C GLN A 52 -22.83 1.64 24.62
N VAL A 53 -23.13 0.58 23.87
CA VAL A 53 -23.89 0.67 22.61
C VAL A 53 -25.29 1.21 22.88
N ASP A 54 -25.99 0.66 23.88
CA ASP A 54 -27.32 1.14 24.28
C ASP A 54 -27.29 2.59 24.77
N ALA A 55 -26.23 2.98 25.52
CA ALA A 55 -26.03 4.36 25.94
C ALA A 55 -25.88 5.31 24.74
N ILE A 56 -25.09 4.94 23.72
CA ILE A 56 -24.92 5.73 22.50
C ILE A 56 -26.25 5.87 21.74
N PHE A 57 -27.00 4.78 21.55
CA PHE A 57 -28.29 4.85 20.86
C PHE A 57 -29.32 5.70 21.62
N SER A 58 -29.35 5.60 22.95
CA SER A 58 -30.20 6.45 23.78
C SER A 58 -29.86 7.94 23.64
N GLN A 59 -28.58 8.29 23.46
CA GLN A 59 -28.12 9.66 23.24
C GLN A 59 -28.52 10.16 21.85
N VAL A 60 -28.37 9.35 20.81
CA VAL A 60 -28.80 9.69 19.45
C VAL A 60 -30.31 9.94 19.40
N GLN A 61 -31.10 9.12 20.10
CA GLN A 61 -32.54 9.31 20.19
C GLN A 61 -32.90 10.63 20.91
N ARG A 62 -32.18 10.99 21.97
CA ARG A 62 -32.35 12.28 22.66
C ARG A 62 -32.01 13.44 21.74
N LEU A 63 -30.94 13.38 20.96
CA LEU A 63 -30.61 14.43 19.99
C LEU A 63 -31.65 14.54 18.88
N GLY A 64 -32.16 13.40 18.40
CA GLY A 64 -33.20 13.34 17.37
C GLY A 64 -34.52 13.99 17.79
N SER A 65 -34.88 13.95 19.07
CA SER A 65 -36.10 14.59 19.57
C SER A 65 -36.03 16.12 19.56
N TYR A 66 -34.83 16.71 19.58
CA TYR A 66 -34.63 18.17 19.45
C TYR A 66 -34.56 18.62 17.99
N ALA A 67 -34.13 17.74 17.08
CA ALA A 67 -34.18 18.01 15.64
C ALA A 67 -35.61 18.14 15.10
N SER A 68 -36.60 17.52 15.76
CA SER A 68 -38.01 17.58 15.39
C SER A 68 -38.82 18.69 16.10
N LYS A 69 -38.20 19.43 17.04
CA LYS A 69 -38.86 20.53 17.76
C LYS A 69 -38.93 21.82 16.91
N PRO A 70 -39.88 22.73 17.19
CA PRO A 70 -40.03 23.99 16.45
C PRO A 70 -38.81 24.92 16.61
N ASP A 71 -38.67 25.89 15.70
CA ASP A 71 -37.44 26.68 15.48
C ASP A 71 -36.81 27.25 16.77
N CYS A 72 -37.61 27.76 17.71
CA CYS A 72 -37.10 28.30 18.99
C CYS A 72 -36.25 27.28 19.77
N PHE A 73 -36.70 26.03 19.87
CA PHE A 73 -35.94 24.98 20.57
C PHE A 73 -34.68 24.59 19.80
N ARG A 74 -34.76 24.61 18.46
CA ARG A 74 -33.63 24.27 17.60
C ARG A 74 -32.52 25.31 17.73
N ASP A 75 -32.86 26.59 17.85
CA ASP A 75 -31.90 27.67 18.07
C ASP A 75 -31.18 27.49 19.41
N VAL A 76 -31.91 27.24 20.50
CA VAL A 76 -31.31 27.00 21.83
C VAL A 76 -30.45 25.73 21.82
N ALA A 77 -30.92 24.65 21.19
CA ALA A 77 -30.17 23.41 21.06
C ALA A 77 -28.88 23.58 20.23
N SER A 78 -28.92 24.37 19.15
CA SER A 78 -27.72 24.67 18.34
C SER A 78 -26.69 25.49 19.12
N SER A 79 -27.14 26.45 19.94
CA SER A 79 -26.25 27.22 20.80
C SER A 79 -25.62 26.34 21.89
N LEU A 80 -26.37 25.39 22.45
CA LEU A 80 -25.83 24.40 23.39
C LEU A 80 -24.80 23.49 22.71
N GLN A 81 -25.07 23.00 21.50
CA GLN A 81 -24.15 22.14 20.76
C GLN A 81 -22.76 22.79 20.58
N LEU A 82 -22.72 24.07 20.22
CA LEU A 82 -21.46 24.81 20.02
C LEU A 82 -20.64 24.98 21.31
N ARG A 83 -21.32 25.07 22.46
CA ARG A 83 -20.68 25.31 23.76
C ARG A 83 -20.26 23.99 24.42
N CYS A 84 -21.17 23.02 24.44
CA CYS A 84 -20.97 21.70 25.02
C CYS A 84 -20.02 20.81 24.21
N GLY A 85 -19.77 21.14 22.93
CA GLY A 85 -18.77 20.46 22.13
C GLY A 85 -17.31 20.76 22.51
N LYS A 86 -17.06 21.81 23.32
CA LYS A 86 -15.71 22.20 23.76
C LYS A 86 -15.41 21.80 25.21
N GLU A 87 -16.42 21.75 26.06
CA GLU A 87 -16.27 21.47 27.49
C GLU A 87 -17.38 20.50 27.93
N LEU A 88 -17.00 19.42 28.63
CA LEU A 88 -17.92 18.33 29.01
C LEU A 88 -18.93 18.79 30.08
N GLU A 89 -18.57 19.79 30.88
CA GLU A 89 -19.42 20.40 31.90
C GLU A 89 -19.85 21.80 31.45
N VAL A 90 -21.16 22.01 31.40
CA VAL A 90 -21.76 23.31 31.11
C VAL A 90 -21.63 24.19 32.36
N ASP A 91 -21.08 25.39 32.22
CA ASP A 91 -21.06 26.37 33.31
C ASP A 91 -22.49 26.63 33.83
N VAL A 92 -22.61 26.83 35.14
CA VAL A 92 -23.89 26.88 35.83
C VAL A 92 -24.79 27.99 35.27
N ASP A 93 -24.23 29.15 34.94
CA ASP A 93 -24.97 30.30 34.41
C ASP A 93 -25.50 30.00 33.00
N GLU A 94 -24.74 29.25 32.22
CA GLU A 94 -25.10 28.81 30.87
C GLU A 94 -26.22 27.78 30.89
N ARG A 95 -26.15 26.84 31.84
CA ARG A 95 -27.16 25.82 32.07
C ARG A 95 -28.49 26.47 32.46
N VAL A 96 -28.46 27.45 33.36
CA VAL A 96 -29.65 28.21 33.78
C VAL A 96 -30.22 28.99 32.59
N GLN A 97 -29.37 29.69 31.82
CA GLN A 97 -29.80 30.45 30.64
C GLN A 97 -30.50 29.58 29.61
N ALA A 98 -29.93 28.41 29.29
CA ALA A 98 -30.53 27.49 28.34
C ALA A 98 -31.84 26.90 28.86
N ALA A 99 -31.94 26.59 30.17
CA ALA A 99 -33.18 26.10 30.78
C ALA A 99 -34.30 27.14 30.71
N VAL A 100 -33.98 28.40 31.01
CA VAL A 100 -34.90 29.54 30.86
C VAL A 100 -35.34 29.67 29.39
N SER A 101 -34.39 29.66 28.45
CA SER A 101 -34.70 29.83 27.02
C SER A 101 -35.60 28.70 26.48
N MET A 102 -35.32 27.44 26.83
CA MET A 102 -36.18 26.30 26.47
C MET A 102 -37.58 26.39 27.10
N THR A 103 -37.66 26.87 28.33
CA THR A 103 -38.95 27.11 29.01
C THR A 103 -39.76 28.19 28.29
N LEU A 104 -39.11 29.27 27.88
CA LEU A 104 -39.76 30.34 27.12
C LEU A 104 -40.23 29.87 25.75
N CYS A 105 -39.46 29.01 25.07
CA CYS A 105 -39.92 28.34 23.85
C CYS A 105 -41.19 27.53 24.12
N GLU A 106 -41.27 26.78 25.23
CA GLU A 106 -42.45 26.00 25.59
C GLU A 106 -43.67 26.88 25.87
N ILE A 107 -43.49 27.96 26.66
CA ILE A 107 -44.55 28.94 26.95
C ILE A 107 -45.07 29.57 25.65
N ALA A 108 -44.16 29.97 24.75
CA ALA A 108 -44.53 30.55 23.46
C ALA A 108 -45.34 29.57 22.60
N THR A 109 -45.01 28.27 22.62
CA THR A 109 -45.79 27.26 21.89
C THR A 109 -47.17 27.00 22.49
N ALA A 110 -47.34 27.14 23.81
CA ALA A 110 -48.62 26.87 24.48
C ALA A 110 -49.71 27.90 24.18
N ARG A 111 -49.37 29.11 23.69
CA ARG A 111 -50.26 30.23 23.31
C ARG A 111 -51.28 30.73 24.34
N ARG A 112 -51.42 30.06 25.48
CA ARG A 112 -52.40 30.36 26.54
C ARG A 112 -51.84 31.26 27.63
N HIS A 113 -50.52 31.37 27.74
CA HIS A 113 -49.86 32.18 28.75
C HIS A 113 -48.75 33.03 28.14
N ALA A 114 -48.61 34.25 28.63
CA ALA A 114 -47.50 35.13 28.28
C ALA A 114 -46.27 34.79 29.15
N ALA A 115 -45.08 34.94 28.58
CA ALA A 115 -43.84 34.85 29.35
C ALA A 115 -43.77 35.99 30.39
N PRO A 116 -43.18 35.76 31.57
CA PRO A 116 -42.92 36.82 32.53
C PRO A 116 -42.04 37.93 31.92
N LEU A 117 -42.33 39.20 32.25
CA LEU A 117 -41.60 40.35 31.71
C LEU A 117 -40.13 40.36 32.18
N GLU A 118 -39.89 39.82 33.37
CA GLU A 118 -38.57 39.59 33.95
C GLU A 118 -37.69 38.69 33.08
N CYS A 119 -38.31 37.86 32.22
CA CYS A 119 -37.63 36.95 31.31
C CYS A 119 -37.44 37.50 29.89
N SER A 120 -37.82 38.76 29.65
CA SER A 120 -37.67 39.41 28.33
C SER A 120 -36.25 39.36 27.74
N PRO A 121 -35.14 39.42 28.52
CA PRO A 121 -33.79 39.31 27.95
C PRO A 121 -33.47 37.94 27.34
N PHE A 122 -34.31 36.92 27.60
CA PHE A 122 -34.06 35.53 27.24
C PHE A 122 -35.00 35.00 26.14
N VAL A 123 -35.92 35.83 25.63
CA VAL A 123 -36.78 35.48 24.49
C VAL A 123 -35.96 35.69 23.21
N SER A 124 -35.49 34.59 22.59
CA SER A 124 -34.57 34.53 21.42
C SER A 124 -34.77 35.61 20.33
N PRO A 125 -33.69 36.05 19.61
CA PRO A 125 -32.45 35.31 19.30
C PRO A 125 -31.14 35.96 19.83
N PRO A 126 -29.99 35.25 19.75
CA PRO A 126 -28.71 35.58 20.42
C PRO A 126 -27.94 36.79 19.85
N ASN A 127 -28.60 37.64 19.06
CA ASN A 127 -28.05 38.87 18.48
C ASN A 127 -28.72 40.14 19.00
N ALA A 128 -29.66 40.05 19.95
CA ALA A 128 -30.26 41.22 20.57
C ALA A 128 -29.30 41.79 21.62
N ALA A 129 -28.51 42.79 21.20
CA ALA A 129 -27.98 44.00 21.86
C ALA A 129 -28.06 44.21 23.40
N PHE A 130 -28.18 43.17 24.21
CA PHE A 130 -28.11 43.21 25.66
C PHE A 130 -26.98 42.27 26.07
N ASN A 131 -25.75 42.75 25.89
CA ASN A 131 -24.62 42.26 26.66
C ASN A 131 -24.72 42.96 28.03
N PRO A 132 -25.26 42.32 29.09
CA PRO A 132 -25.03 42.83 30.44
C PRO A 132 -23.52 43.05 30.59
N SER A 133 -23.15 44.24 31.03
CA SER A 133 -21.75 44.70 30.98
C SER A 133 -20.88 43.97 32.00
N SER A 134 -21.52 43.28 32.95
CA SER A 134 -20.87 42.48 33.97
C SER A 134 -21.56 41.10 34.16
N ARG A 135 -20.79 40.11 34.64
CA ARG A 135 -21.31 38.79 35.03
C ARG A 135 -22.38 38.89 36.13
N SER A 136 -22.26 39.88 37.01
CA SER A 136 -23.22 40.14 38.10
C SER A 136 -24.60 40.52 37.57
N GLU A 137 -24.69 41.46 36.63
CA GLU A 137 -25.97 41.89 36.03
C GLU A 137 -26.68 40.73 35.33
N ARG A 138 -25.91 39.84 34.68
CA ARG A 138 -26.47 38.64 34.06
C ARG A 138 -27.05 37.70 35.11
N ALA A 139 -26.32 37.44 36.19
CA ALA A 139 -26.79 36.59 37.28
C ALA A 139 -28.05 37.17 37.95
N ASP A 140 -28.11 38.48 38.17
CA ASP A 140 -29.27 39.15 38.76
C ASP A 140 -30.51 39.07 37.86
N SER A 141 -30.35 39.30 36.55
CA SER A 141 -31.44 39.15 35.57
C SER A 141 -31.94 37.71 35.44
N GLN A 142 -31.02 36.73 35.48
CA GLN A 142 -31.36 35.31 35.50
C GLN A 142 -32.13 34.94 36.77
N ALA A 143 -31.65 35.37 37.94
CA ALA A 143 -32.30 35.12 39.22
C ALA A 143 -33.72 35.71 39.25
N SER A 144 -33.90 36.94 38.76
CA SER A 144 -35.21 37.59 38.66
C SER A 144 -36.17 36.84 37.74
N CYS A 145 -35.70 36.37 36.58
CA CYS A 145 -36.51 35.56 35.67
C CYS A 145 -36.87 34.20 36.27
N VAL A 146 -35.92 33.50 36.91
CA VAL A 146 -36.17 32.20 37.57
C VAL A 146 -37.19 32.36 38.69
N GLU A 147 -37.10 33.44 39.47
CA GLU A 147 -38.10 33.75 40.50
C GLU A 147 -39.47 34.06 39.89
N ALA A 148 -39.53 34.72 38.74
CA ALA A 148 -40.80 34.92 38.04
C ALA A 148 -41.41 33.61 37.51
N LEU A 149 -40.58 32.68 37.03
CA LEU A 149 -41.01 31.34 36.60
C LEU A 149 -41.52 30.50 37.79
N SER A 150 -40.95 30.68 38.98
CA SER A 150 -41.35 29.93 40.20
C SER A 150 -42.77 30.26 40.66
N ARG A 151 -43.31 31.43 40.29
CA ARG A 151 -44.69 31.86 40.60
C ARG A 151 -45.78 30.99 39.92
N SER A 152 -45.42 30.21 38.91
CA SER A 152 -46.33 29.27 38.23
C SER A 152 -45.80 27.85 38.32
N ALA A 153 -46.57 26.95 38.93
CA ALA A 153 -46.18 25.54 39.07
C ALA A 153 -45.90 24.87 37.71
N GLN A 154 -46.65 25.26 36.67
CA GLN A 154 -46.43 24.74 35.31
C GLN A 154 -45.07 25.21 34.76
N PHE A 155 -44.76 26.50 34.86
CA PHE A 155 -43.49 27.04 34.35
C PHE A 155 -42.29 26.53 35.13
N TRP A 156 -42.42 26.40 36.45
CA TRP A 156 -41.41 25.81 37.31
C TRP A 156 -41.12 24.35 36.93
N SER A 157 -42.15 23.58 36.56
CA SER A 157 -42.00 22.19 36.13
C SER A 157 -41.23 22.09 34.83
N SER A 158 -41.56 22.91 33.82
CA SER A 158 -40.83 22.96 32.56
C SER A 158 -39.37 23.40 32.77
N TYR A 159 -39.14 24.48 33.55
CA TYR A 159 -37.80 24.98 33.87
C TYR A 159 -36.92 23.95 34.57
N SER A 160 -37.42 23.36 35.67
CA SER A 160 -36.67 22.36 36.43
C SER A 160 -36.44 21.07 35.64
N GLY A 161 -37.34 20.74 34.71
CA GLY A 161 -37.15 19.67 33.73
C GLY A 161 -35.95 19.95 32.83
N TYR A 162 -35.95 21.10 32.12
CA TYR A 162 -34.85 21.46 31.23
C TYR A 162 -33.52 21.63 31.96
N LEU A 163 -33.52 22.18 33.19
CA LEU A 163 -32.29 22.33 33.99
C LEU A 163 -31.61 20.98 34.26
N ARG A 164 -32.38 19.90 34.45
CA ARG A 164 -31.87 18.54 34.62
C ARG A 164 -31.50 17.87 33.29
N GLU A 165 -32.18 18.23 32.21
CA GLU A 165 -31.98 17.65 30.89
C GLU A 165 -30.74 18.22 30.16
N ILE A 166 -30.41 19.51 30.36
CA ILE A 166 -29.31 20.17 29.65
C ILE A 166 -27.96 19.48 29.85
N PRO A 167 -27.53 19.07 31.07
CA PRO A 167 -26.29 18.31 31.23
C PRO A 167 -26.28 17.00 30.42
N GLN A 168 -27.43 16.34 30.34
CA GLN A 168 -27.59 15.10 29.58
C GLN A 168 -27.52 15.35 28.06
N LEU A 169 -28.09 16.46 27.60
CA LEU A 169 -27.99 16.89 26.20
C LEU A 169 -26.57 17.27 25.82
N CYS A 170 -25.86 17.96 26.72
CA CYS A 170 -24.48 18.37 26.47
C CYS A 170 -23.52 17.20 26.44
N TYR A 171 -23.70 16.22 27.32
CA TYR A 171 -23.00 14.95 27.21
C TYR A 171 -23.27 14.24 25.87
N ALA A 172 -24.54 14.21 25.42
CA ALA A 172 -24.90 13.62 24.14
C ALA A 172 -24.29 14.38 22.94
N PHE A 173 -24.30 15.72 22.95
CA PHE A 173 -23.67 16.54 21.90
C PHE A 173 -22.15 16.33 21.84
N GLY A 174 -21.47 16.32 22.99
CA GLY A 174 -20.04 16.03 23.05
C GLY A 174 -19.72 14.66 22.47
N LYS A 175 -20.47 13.63 22.86
CA LYS A 175 -20.31 12.27 22.31
C LYS A 175 -20.58 12.18 20.82
N TRP A 176 -21.57 12.93 20.32
CA TRP A 176 -21.86 12.97 18.89
C TRP A 176 -20.68 13.55 18.08
N VAL A 177 -20.06 14.63 18.58
CA VAL A 177 -18.85 15.22 17.97
C VAL A 177 -17.69 14.24 17.99
N GLU A 178 -17.46 13.54 19.12
CA GLU A 178 -16.42 12.50 19.22
C GLU A 178 -16.65 11.37 18.21
N ILE A 179 -17.90 10.91 18.06
CA ILE A 179 -18.25 9.85 17.10
C ILE A 179 -17.98 10.31 15.66
N ASP A 180 -18.31 11.55 15.31
CA ASP A 180 -18.07 12.08 13.96
C ASP A 180 -16.57 12.22 13.67
N ALA A 181 -15.80 12.67 14.66
CA ALA A 181 -14.34 12.70 14.58
C ALA A 181 -13.74 11.30 14.39
N ALA A 182 -14.22 10.31 15.15
CA ALA A 182 -13.79 8.93 15.01
C ALA A 182 -14.11 8.37 13.62
N LYS A 183 -15.33 8.59 13.10
CA LYS A 183 -15.71 8.18 11.74
C LYS A 183 -14.77 8.76 10.68
N THR A 184 -14.42 10.04 10.82
CA THR A 184 -13.50 10.71 9.92
C THR A 184 -12.10 10.10 9.98
N LEU A 185 -11.60 9.82 11.19
CA LEU A 185 -10.31 9.16 11.39
C LEU A 185 -10.27 7.75 10.76
N TYR A 186 -11.31 6.94 11.00
CA TYR A 186 -11.43 5.60 10.40
C TYR A 186 -11.47 5.65 8.87
N LYS A 187 -12.20 6.62 8.31
CA LYS A 187 -12.24 6.82 6.86
C LYS A 187 -10.84 7.11 6.31
N ASN A 188 -10.09 8.02 6.94
CA ASN A 188 -8.74 8.37 6.53
C ASN A 188 -7.78 7.17 6.62
N ALA A 189 -7.78 6.47 7.76
CA ALA A 189 -6.96 5.27 7.96
C ALA A 189 -7.28 4.16 6.94
N THR A 190 -8.56 3.98 6.61
CA THR A 190 -8.99 2.99 5.61
C THR A 190 -8.49 3.35 4.20
N MET A 191 -8.53 4.64 3.85
CA MET A 191 -7.99 5.11 2.56
C MET A 191 -6.47 4.88 2.47
N GLU A 192 -5.73 5.14 3.54
CA GLU A 192 -4.28 4.87 3.59
C GLU A 192 -3.97 3.39 3.49
N LYS A 193 -4.69 2.53 4.23
CA LYS A 193 -4.55 1.08 4.13
C LYS A 193 -4.82 0.58 2.70
N LEU A 194 -5.85 1.12 2.05
CA LEU A 194 -6.15 0.77 0.66
C LEU A 194 -5.03 1.22 -0.30
N ALA A 195 -4.44 2.39 -0.08
CA ALA A 195 -3.29 2.87 -0.87
C ALA A 195 -2.06 1.96 -0.69
N LEU A 196 -1.77 1.55 0.54
CA LEU A 196 -0.69 0.61 0.84
C LEU A 196 -0.91 -0.75 0.14
N LEU A 197 -2.12 -1.30 0.23
CA LEU A 197 -2.44 -2.58 -0.43
C LEU A 197 -2.28 -2.51 -1.95
N ARG A 198 -2.63 -1.38 -2.57
CA ARG A 198 -2.40 -1.15 -4.00
C ARG A 198 -0.90 -1.12 -4.32
N MET A 199 -0.11 -0.40 -3.55
CA MET A 199 1.34 -0.34 -3.72
C MET A 199 2.00 -1.72 -3.59
N LEU A 200 1.57 -2.52 -2.61
CA LEU A 200 2.08 -3.89 -2.42
C LEU A 200 1.73 -4.80 -3.60
N ARG A 201 0.48 -4.72 -4.10
CA ARG A 201 0.06 -5.44 -5.30
C ARG A 201 0.88 -5.05 -6.52
N ASP A 202 1.11 -3.75 -6.73
CA ASP A 202 1.88 -3.27 -7.89
C ASP A 202 3.33 -3.75 -7.83
N ARG A 203 3.91 -3.77 -6.62
CA ARG A 203 5.25 -4.35 -6.38
C ARG A 203 5.29 -5.84 -6.71
N GLU A 204 4.29 -6.60 -6.28
CA GLU A 204 4.20 -8.04 -6.57
C GLU A 204 4.11 -8.31 -8.07
N ILE A 205 3.24 -7.59 -8.79
CA ILE A 205 3.13 -7.67 -10.25
C ILE A 205 4.45 -7.33 -10.93
N SER A 206 5.17 -6.31 -10.43
CA SER A 206 6.47 -5.94 -10.98
C SER A 206 7.52 -7.04 -10.78
N ILE A 207 7.50 -7.74 -9.65
CA ILE A 207 8.40 -8.86 -9.37
C ILE A 207 8.10 -10.02 -10.33
N ILE A 208 6.82 -10.40 -10.47
CA ILE A 208 6.39 -11.46 -11.38
C ILE A 208 6.86 -11.18 -12.82
N ARG A 209 6.65 -9.95 -13.31
CA ARG A 209 7.12 -9.55 -14.65
C ARG A 209 8.65 -9.63 -14.80
N HIS A 210 9.38 -9.28 -13.75
CA HIS A 210 10.83 -9.38 -13.77
C HIS A 210 11.29 -10.84 -13.84
N GLU A 211 10.64 -11.73 -13.09
CA GLU A 211 10.88 -13.18 -13.15
C GLU A 211 10.60 -13.75 -14.54
N GLU A 212 9.46 -13.39 -15.16
CA GLU A 212 9.12 -13.79 -16.53
C GLU A 212 10.19 -13.31 -17.54
N GLY A 213 10.64 -12.06 -17.41
CA GLY A 213 11.69 -11.49 -18.26
C GLY A 213 13.05 -12.17 -18.07
N PHE A 214 13.37 -12.57 -16.84
CA PHE A 214 14.57 -13.34 -16.53
C PHE A 214 14.51 -14.73 -17.14
N VAL A 215 13.40 -15.46 -16.97
CA VAL A 215 13.18 -16.78 -17.57
C VAL A 215 13.35 -16.72 -19.09
N GLY A 216 12.71 -15.75 -19.75
CA GLY A 216 12.87 -15.59 -21.21
C GLY A 216 14.30 -15.24 -21.64
N SER A 217 15.10 -14.60 -20.78
CA SER A 217 16.52 -14.37 -21.04
C SER A 217 17.37 -15.64 -20.91
N VAL A 218 17.04 -16.50 -19.93
CA VAL A 218 17.66 -17.81 -19.77
C VAL A 218 17.35 -18.71 -20.96
N GLU A 219 16.11 -18.70 -21.47
CA GLU A 219 15.75 -19.45 -22.68
C GLU A 219 16.55 -19.02 -23.91
N ARG A 220 16.68 -17.70 -24.15
CA ARG A 220 17.53 -17.17 -25.24
C ARG A 220 18.99 -17.59 -25.09
N LEU A 221 19.54 -17.54 -23.87
CA LEU A 221 20.90 -18.02 -23.62
C LEU A 221 21.03 -19.50 -23.95
N ASN A 222 20.05 -20.32 -23.56
CA ASN A 222 20.05 -21.74 -23.88
C ASN A 222 20.04 -22.00 -25.40
N GLU A 223 19.25 -21.25 -26.18
CA GLU A 223 19.26 -21.33 -27.65
C GLU A 223 20.63 -20.99 -28.25
N THR A 224 21.30 -19.95 -27.72
CA THR A 224 22.66 -19.59 -28.17
C THR A 224 23.68 -20.68 -27.84
N ILE A 225 23.57 -21.32 -26.67
CA ILE A 225 24.43 -22.44 -26.28
C ILE A 225 24.23 -23.64 -27.21
N LEU A 226 22.98 -23.97 -27.54
CA LEU A 226 22.66 -25.06 -28.47
C LEU A 226 23.24 -24.77 -29.86
N SER A 227 23.10 -23.54 -30.34
CA SER A 227 23.67 -23.10 -31.64
C SER A 227 25.19 -23.18 -31.67
N LEU A 228 25.85 -22.75 -30.59
CA LEU A 228 27.31 -22.85 -30.45
C LEU A 228 27.78 -24.31 -30.43
N ARG A 229 27.07 -25.20 -29.73
CA ARG A 229 27.37 -26.65 -29.72
C ARG A 229 27.26 -27.25 -31.11
N TYR A 230 26.23 -26.87 -31.88
CA TYR A 230 26.06 -27.33 -33.25
C TYR A 230 27.22 -26.86 -34.15
N LEU A 231 27.62 -25.59 -34.06
CA LEU A 231 28.77 -25.07 -34.80
C LEU A 231 30.07 -25.77 -34.44
N PHE A 232 30.28 -26.06 -33.15
CA PHE A 232 31.46 -26.78 -32.68
C PHE A 232 31.53 -28.19 -33.28
N PHE A 233 30.40 -28.91 -33.29
CA PHE A 233 30.31 -30.25 -33.88
C PHE A 233 30.64 -30.23 -35.38
N ASN A 234 30.06 -29.29 -36.14
CA ASN A 234 30.35 -29.15 -37.57
C ASN A 234 31.83 -28.80 -37.84
N LEU A 235 32.47 -28.04 -36.94
CA LEU A 235 33.87 -27.67 -37.05
C LEU A 235 34.79 -28.88 -36.82
N GLU A 236 34.45 -29.77 -35.87
CA GLU A 236 35.16 -31.03 -35.68
C GLU A 236 35.05 -31.93 -36.92
N GLU A 237 33.85 -32.06 -37.51
CA GLU A 237 33.66 -32.83 -38.75
C GLU A 237 34.46 -32.26 -39.93
N PHE A 238 34.49 -30.93 -40.06
CA PHE A 238 35.31 -30.26 -41.06
C PHE A 238 36.82 -30.51 -40.86
N LEU A 239 37.29 -30.48 -39.61
CA LEU A 239 38.71 -30.72 -39.31
C LEU A 239 39.12 -32.15 -39.64
N GLU A 240 38.29 -33.15 -39.34
CA GLU A 240 38.58 -34.54 -39.68
C GLU A 240 38.57 -34.79 -41.21
N THR A 241 37.61 -34.21 -41.92
CA THR A 241 37.57 -34.31 -43.39
C THR A 241 38.76 -33.58 -44.04
N PHE A 242 39.14 -32.41 -43.54
CA PHE A 242 40.33 -31.69 -43.99
C PHE A 242 41.60 -32.50 -43.75
N LYS A 243 41.75 -33.08 -42.55
CA LYS A 243 42.89 -33.95 -42.21
C LYS A 243 43.02 -35.13 -43.18
N GLN A 244 41.94 -35.85 -43.43
CA GLN A 244 41.94 -36.97 -44.39
C GLN A 244 42.31 -36.53 -45.81
N SER A 245 41.84 -35.36 -46.24
CA SER A 245 42.20 -34.80 -47.55
C SER A 245 43.69 -34.48 -47.67
N VAL A 246 44.29 -33.91 -46.60
CA VAL A 246 45.73 -33.63 -46.55
C VAL A 246 46.55 -34.94 -46.54
N GLU A 247 46.17 -35.93 -45.73
CA GLU A 247 46.84 -37.24 -45.69
C GLU A 247 46.77 -37.95 -47.05
N SER A 248 45.62 -37.92 -47.72
CA SER A 248 45.45 -38.47 -49.07
C SER A 248 46.34 -37.75 -50.08
N SER A 249 46.36 -36.42 -50.07
CA SER A 249 47.19 -35.62 -50.99
C SER A 249 48.68 -35.87 -50.75
N TRP A 250 49.08 -36.01 -49.49
CA TRP A 250 50.46 -36.33 -49.14
C TRP A 250 50.88 -37.72 -49.66
N SER A 251 50.01 -38.73 -49.51
CA SER A 251 50.25 -40.06 -50.07
C SER A 251 50.38 -40.03 -51.60
N GLU A 252 49.58 -39.23 -52.30
CA GLU A 252 49.73 -39.03 -53.74
C GLU A 252 51.08 -38.41 -54.11
N VAL A 253 51.55 -37.41 -53.36
CA VAL A 253 52.87 -36.79 -53.56
C VAL A 253 54.00 -37.79 -53.30
N GLU A 254 53.92 -38.58 -52.22
CA GLU A 254 54.90 -39.65 -51.95
C GLU A 254 54.93 -40.69 -53.08
N ASN A 255 53.76 -41.11 -53.56
CA ASN A 255 53.65 -42.02 -54.71
C ASN A 255 54.24 -41.42 -55.99
N MET A 256 54.02 -40.13 -56.25
CA MET A 256 54.65 -39.42 -57.39
C MET A 256 56.17 -39.37 -57.25
N PHE A 257 56.67 -39.06 -56.06
CA PHE A 257 58.09 -38.99 -55.79
C PHE A 257 58.77 -40.36 -55.94
N GLY A 258 58.15 -41.42 -55.42
CA GLY A 258 58.60 -42.81 -55.61
C GLY A 258 58.71 -43.20 -57.08
N ARG A 259 57.67 -42.91 -57.89
CA ARG A 259 57.71 -43.14 -59.35
C ARG A 259 58.80 -42.33 -60.05
N TRP A 260 58.99 -41.07 -59.64
CA TRP A 260 60.02 -40.21 -60.20
C TRP A 260 61.43 -40.73 -59.89
N GLN A 261 61.66 -41.22 -58.67
CA GLN A 261 62.92 -41.85 -58.28
C GLN A 261 63.19 -43.13 -59.08
N GLU A 262 62.20 -44.02 -59.24
CA GLU A 262 62.33 -45.23 -60.07
C GLU A 262 62.66 -44.90 -61.53
N GLN A 263 62.03 -43.87 -62.10
CA GLN A 263 62.36 -43.39 -63.45
C GLN A 263 63.79 -42.84 -63.52
N GLY A 264 64.24 -42.14 -62.48
CA GLY A 264 65.62 -41.66 -62.33
C GLY A 264 66.63 -42.81 -62.34
N GLU A 265 66.38 -43.87 -61.56
CA GLU A 265 67.24 -45.06 -61.53
C GLU A 265 67.25 -45.83 -62.86
N GLN A 266 66.09 -46.03 -63.48
CA GLN A 266 65.99 -46.69 -64.79
C GLN A 266 66.74 -45.93 -65.88
N THR A 267 66.62 -44.61 -65.92
CA THR A 267 67.34 -43.78 -66.91
C THR A 267 68.85 -43.83 -66.70
N LEU A 268 69.33 -43.88 -65.46
CA LEU A 268 70.74 -44.02 -65.11
C LEU A 268 71.30 -45.40 -65.53
N ILE A 269 70.54 -46.48 -65.34
CA ILE A 269 70.89 -47.83 -65.80
C ILE A 269 70.98 -47.87 -67.33
N VAL A 270 70.02 -47.27 -68.04
CA VAL A 270 70.03 -47.18 -69.51
C VAL A 270 71.23 -46.37 -70.02
N GLN A 271 71.61 -45.29 -69.32
CA GLN A 271 72.81 -44.52 -69.67
C GLN A 271 74.11 -45.30 -69.42
N HIS A 272 74.22 -46.03 -68.31
CA HIS A 272 75.40 -46.87 -68.03
C HIS A 272 75.53 -48.06 -68.99
N THR A 273 74.43 -48.70 -69.36
CA THR A 273 74.44 -49.79 -70.36
C THR A 273 74.84 -49.27 -71.74
N ARG A 274 74.32 -48.12 -72.19
CA ARG A 274 74.79 -47.46 -73.42
C ARG A 274 76.27 -47.05 -73.36
N ALA A 275 76.74 -46.55 -72.23
CA ALA A 275 78.16 -46.20 -72.06
C ALA A 275 79.05 -47.44 -72.13
N ALA A 276 78.59 -48.59 -71.61
CA ALA A 276 79.30 -49.87 -71.71
C ALA A 276 79.33 -50.44 -73.14
N GLU A 277 78.24 -50.29 -73.91
CA GLU A 277 78.21 -50.67 -75.33
C GLU A 277 79.16 -49.82 -76.19
N VAL A 278 79.23 -48.50 -75.97
CA VAL A 278 80.16 -47.62 -76.69
C VAL A 278 81.63 -47.92 -76.37
N SER A 279 81.94 -48.44 -75.18
CA SER A 279 83.30 -48.89 -74.85
C SER A 279 83.71 -50.23 -75.47
N LEU A 280 82.76 -51.06 -75.93
CA LEU A 280 83.03 -52.34 -76.60
C LEU A 280 83.35 -52.15 -78.10
N ASP A 281 82.84 -51.10 -78.74
CA ASP A 281 83.12 -50.76 -80.17
C ASP A 281 84.46 -50.03 -80.40
N LEU A 282 85.27 -49.79 -79.36
CA LEU A 282 86.58 -49.13 -79.43
C LEU A 282 87.77 -50.09 -79.25
N SER A 283 87.52 -51.41 -79.28
CA SER A 283 88.53 -52.46 -79.11
C SER A 283 88.76 -53.36 -80.34
N ASP A 284 88.16 -53.02 -81.49
CA ASP A 284 88.49 -53.57 -82.82
C ASP A 284 89.24 -52.52 -83.66
#